data_AF-A0A1V1X387-F1
#
_entry.id   AF-A0A1V1X387-F1
#
_cell.length_a   1.000
_cell.length_b   1.000
_cell.length_c   1.000
_cell.angle_alpha   90.00
_cell.angle_beta   90.00
_cell.angle_gamma   90.00
#
_symmetry.space_group_name_H-M   'P 1'
#
loop_
_entity.id
_entity.type
_entity.pdbx_description
1 polymer ?
#
loop_
_entity_poly.entity_id
_entity_poly.type
_entity_poly.pdbx_seq_one_letter_code
_entity_poly.pdbx_strand_id
1 'polypeptide(L)'
;MIHYVPDRVFMQDIKKMDPKLGCKFEPAHGHFVVTYARDVGSPVPICMVKGKNGGFRQPDKRDVDFIKSGDRNNVDVETRLKKSAQYMERVREKDQKDAKSNIRDMTKDSKNQLMNKFSRLGGGGKGNSTFRRIKPKLKGTVY
;
A
#
# COMPACT_ATOMS: atom_id res chain seq x y z
N MET A 1 12.04 -12.35 -50.08
CA MET A 1 11.39 -11.54 -49.01
C MET A 1 12.51 -10.79 -48.29
N ILE A 2 12.47 -9.46 -48.22
CA ILE A 2 13.53 -8.68 -47.54
C ILE A 2 13.29 -8.79 -46.03
N HIS A 3 14.21 -9.45 -45.32
CA HIS A 3 14.18 -9.54 -43.87
C HIS A 3 14.98 -8.40 -43.28
N TYR A 4 14.29 -7.41 -42.71
CA TYR A 4 14.94 -6.37 -41.93
C TYR A 4 15.24 -6.89 -40.53
N VAL A 5 16.49 -6.74 -40.11
CA VAL A 5 16.96 -7.16 -38.79
C VAL A 5 17.03 -5.92 -37.89
N PRO A 6 16.51 -6.00 -36.65
CA PRO A 6 16.66 -4.91 -35.69
C PRO A 6 18.14 -4.74 -35.30
N ASP A 7 18.51 -3.54 -34.88
CA ASP A 7 19.87 -3.26 -34.43
C ASP A 7 20.30 -4.20 -33.27
N ARG A 8 21.56 -4.65 -33.32
CA ARG A 8 22.15 -5.55 -32.33
C ARG A 8 22.19 -4.92 -30.95
N VAL A 9 22.49 -3.61 -30.88
CA VAL A 9 22.54 -2.88 -29.60
C VAL A 9 21.15 -2.83 -28.97
N PHE A 10 20.14 -2.47 -29.76
CA PHE A 10 18.75 -2.50 -29.33
C PHE A 10 18.35 -3.88 -28.79
N MET A 11 18.64 -4.95 -29.54
CA MET A 11 18.34 -6.33 -29.13
C MET A 11 19.04 -6.72 -27.82
N GLN A 12 20.29 -6.32 -27.62
CA GLN A 12 21.01 -6.56 -26.36
C GLN A 12 20.36 -5.81 -25.20
N ASP A 13 19.95 -4.57 -25.40
CA ASP A 13 19.32 -3.74 -24.37
C ASP A 13 17.96 -4.30 -23.94
N ILE A 14 17.11 -4.74 -24.88
CA ILE A 14 15.83 -5.39 -24.52
C ILE A 14 16.03 -6.73 -23.82
N LYS A 15 17.03 -7.53 -24.23
CA LYS A 15 17.34 -8.82 -23.57
C LYS A 15 17.93 -8.65 -22.18
N LYS A 16 18.67 -7.56 -21.92
CA LYS A 16 19.14 -7.21 -20.58
C LYS A 16 17.99 -6.84 -19.64
N MET A 17 16.91 -6.28 -20.16
CA MET A 17 15.71 -5.97 -19.36
C MET A 17 14.92 -7.23 -19.02
N ASP A 18 14.55 -8.01 -20.04
CA ASP A 18 13.92 -9.32 -19.85
C ASP A 18 14.37 -10.26 -20.99
N PRO A 19 14.96 -11.43 -20.67
CA PRO A 19 15.34 -12.42 -21.67
C PRO A 19 14.20 -12.89 -22.58
N LYS A 20 12.93 -12.78 -22.16
CA LYS A 20 11.74 -13.15 -22.94
C LYS A 20 11.34 -12.09 -23.97
N LEU A 21 11.85 -10.86 -23.88
CA LEU A 21 11.58 -9.82 -24.87
C LEU A 21 12.31 -10.10 -26.18
N GLY A 22 11.65 -9.85 -27.31
CA GLY A 22 12.21 -9.99 -28.64
C GLY A 22 11.72 -8.88 -29.56
N CYS A 23 12.22 -8.83 -30.79
CA CYS A 23 11.76 -7.92 -31.81
C CYS A 23 11.74 -8.63 -33.16
N LYS A 24 10.63 -8.50 -33.89
CA LYS A 24 10.46 -9.06 -35.23
C LYS A 24 10.05 -7.95 -36.21
N PHE A 25 10.53 -8.03 -37.44
CA PHE A 25 9.99 -7.21 -38.51
C PHE A 25 8.71 -7.85 -39.04
N GLU A 26 7.65 -7.07 -39.23
CA GLU A 26 6.39 -7.51 -39.81
C GLU A 26 6.25 -6.96 -41.24
N PRO A 27 6.53 -7.79 -42.28
CA PRO A 27 6.58 -7.31 -43.66
C PRO A 27 5.24 -6.77 -44.16
N ALA A 28 4.13 -7.34 -43.68
CA ALA A 28 2.78 -6.93 -44.06
C ALA A 28 2.48 -5.47 -43.71
N HIS A 29 3.12 -4.95 -42.65
CA HIS A 29 2.88 -3.60 -42.15
C HIS A 29 4.11 -2.70 -42.23
N GLY A 30 5.24 -3.21 -42.73
CA GLY A 30 6.45 -2.42 -42.97
C GLY A 30 7.11 -1.87 -41.70
N HIS A 31 6.88 -2.47 -40.52
CA HIS A 31 7.40 -1.97 -39.25
C HIS A 31 7.88 -3.09 -38.32
N PHE A 32 8.62 -2.70 -37.27
CA PHE A 32 9.09 -3.64 -36.26
C PHE A 32 8.09 -3.75 -35.12
N VAL A 33 7.97 -4.96 -34.57
CA VAL A 33 7.09 -5.27 -33.45
C VAL A 33 7.92 -5.94 -32.36
N VAL A 34 7.92 -5.34 -31.18
CA VAL A 34 8.51 -5.91 -29.97
C VAL A 34 7.55 -6.96 -29.44
N THR A 35 8.06 -8.17 -29.19
CA THR A 35 7.29 -9.33 -28.78
C THR A 35 7.72 -9.83 -27.40
N TYR A 36 6.79 -10.48 -26.70
CA TYR A 36 7.05 -11.23 -25.47
C TYR A 36 6.95 -12.72 -25.74
N ALA A 37 8.00 -13.48 -25.45
CA ALA A 37 7.94 -14.93 -25.46
C ALA A 37 7.07 -15.42 -24.29
N ARG A 38 6.05 -16.22 -24.60
CA ARG A 38 5.26 -16.94 -23.61
C ARG A 38 5.85 -18.33 -23.41
N ASP A 39 5.62 -18.92 -22.24
CA ASP A 39 6.06 -20.28 -21.95
C ASP A 39 5.31 -21.32 -22.81
N VAL A 40 4.09 -20.98 -23.23
CA VAL A 40 3.27 -21.78 -24.15
C VAL A 40 2.62 -20.87 -25.20
N GLY A 41 2.74 -21.26 -26.46
CA GLY A 41 2.11 -20.60 -27.61
C GLY A 41 2.99 -19.54 -28.29
N SER A 42 2.37 -18.78 -29.20
CA SER A 42 3.07 -17.77 -30.01
C SER A 42 3.47 -16.54 -29.19
N PRO A 43 4.63 -15.91 -29.49
CA PRO A 43 5.02 -14.65 -28.88
C PRO A 43 3.98 -13.56 -29.12
N VAL A 44 3.71 -12.76 -28.09
CA VAL A 44 2.68 -11.72 -28.14
C VAL A 44 3.28 -10.35 -28.45
N PRO A 45 2.69 -9.58 -29.38
CA PRO A 45 3.15 -8.23 -29.66
C PRO A 45 2.84 -7.30 -28.48
N ILE A 46 3.84 -6.58 -28.00
CA ILE A 46 3.72 -5.61 -26.90
C ILE A 46 3.71 -4.18 -27.43
N CYS A 47 4.63 -3.88 -28.35
CA CYS A 47 4.87 -2.52 -28.83
C CYS A 47 5.19 -2.53 -30.32
N MET A 48 4.63 -1.57 -31.05
CA MET A 48 4.94 -1.34 -32.46
C MET A 48 5.94 -0.18 -32.58
N VAL A 49 7.03 -0.43 -33.28
CA VAL A 49 8.08 0.53 -33.59
C VAL A 49 7.82 1.05 -35.01
N LYS A 50 7.20 2.23 -35.09
CA LYS A 50 6.89 2.89 -36.37
C LYS A 50 7.50 4.29 -36.45
N GLY A 51 7.74 4.75 -37.67
CA GLY A 51 8.06 6.15 -37.93
C GLY A 51 6.86 7.07 -37.69
N LYS A 52 7.08 8.38 -37.66
CA LYS A 52 6.01 9.39 -37.49
C LYS A 52 4.90 9.25 -38.53
N ASN A 53 5.25 8.81 -39.74
CA ASN A 53 4.33 8.65 -40.86
C ASN A 53 3.73 7.22 -40.92
N GLY A 54 3.92 6.41 -39.88
CA GLY A 54 3.52 4.99 -39.88
C GLY A 54 4.43 4.06 -40.68
N GLY A 55 5.45 4.60 -41.36
CA GLY A 55 6.40 3.82 -42.17
C GLY A 55 7.54 3.19 -41.37
N PHE A 56 8.47 2.58 -42.12
CA PHE A 56 9.66 1.91 -41.60
C PHE A 56 10.51 2.84 -40.73
N ARG A 57 10.90 2.33 -39.56
CA ARG A 57 11.90 2.96 -38.69
C ARG A 57 12.64 1.87 -37.93
N GLN A 58 13.96 1.99 -37.82
CA GLN A 58 14.74 1.12 -36.95
C GLN A 58 14.41 1.39 -35.47
N PRO A 59 14.27 0.33 -34.64
CA PRO A 59 14.14 0.49 -33.20
C PRO A 59 15.37 1.18 -32.63
N ASP A 60 15.15 2.07 -31.67
CA ASP A 60 16.24 2.81 -31.03
C ASP A 60 16.05 2.90 -29.51
N LYS A 61 16.94 3.65 -28.86
CA LYS A 61 16.92 3.83 -27.41
C LYS A 61 15.61 4.43 -26.89
N ARG A 62 14.88 5.20 -27.69
CA ARG A 62 13.58 5.78 -27.29
C ARG A 62 12.54 4.68 -27.08
N ASP A 63 12.57 3.65 -27.92
CA ASP A 63 11.67 2.49 -27.79
C ASP A 63 12.03 1.66 -26.56
N VAL A 64 13.34 1.52 -26.27
CA VAL A 64 13.83 0.88 -25.03
C VAL A 64 13.32 1.64 -23.81
N ASP A 65 13.50 2.96 -23.78
CA ASP A 65 13.08 3.79 -22.64
C ASP A 65 11.55 3.83 -22.50
N PHE A 66 10.80 3.76 -23.61
CA PHE A 66 9.34 3.60 -23.59
C PHE A 66 8.93 2.28 -22.93
N ILE A 67 9.55 1.16 -23.29
CA ILE A 67 9.30 -0.15 -22.66
C ILE A 67 9.61 -0.08 -21.16
N LYS A 68 10.75 0.52 -20.78
CA LYS A 68 11.11 0.75 -19.37
C LYS A 68 10.10 1.60 -18.63
N SER A 69 9.52 2.59 -19.28
CA SER A 69 8.52 3.47 -18.65
C SER A 69 7.20 2.76 -18.37
N GLY A 70 6.84 1.77 -19.20
CA GLY A 70 5.70 0.89 -18.97
C GLY A 70 5.93 -0.09 -17.82
N ASP A 71 7.18 -0.48 -17.61
CA ASP A 71 7.61 -1.28 -16.46
C ASP A 71 7.88 -0.39 -15.23
N ARG A 72 6.82 -0.09 -14.48
CA ARG A 72 6.91 0.66 -13.21
C ARG A 72 7.82 0.01 -12.15
N ASN A 73 8.28 -1.23 -12.38
CA ASN A 73 9.03 -2.02 -11.41
C ASN A 73 10.48 -2.28 -11.81
N ASN A 74 11.09 -1.40 -12.61
CA ASN A 74 12.51 -1.46 -12.98
C ASN A 74 13.47 -1.15 -11.80
N VAL A 75 13.11 -1.64 -10.63
CA VAL A 75 13.86 -1.60 -9.39
C VAL A 75 14.32 -3.03 -9.14
N ASP A 76 15.63 -3.20 -9.02
CA ASP A 76 16.24 -4.49 -8.70
C ASP A 76 15.51 -5.19 -7.53
N VAL A 77 15.39 -6.52 -7.61
CA VAL A 77 14.62 -7.34 -6.65
C VAL A 77 15.11 -7.09 -5.22
N GLU A 78 16.42 -6.89 -5.05
CA GLU A 78 17.04 -6.55 -3.78
C GLU A 78 16.52 -5.21 -3.23
N THR A 79 16.39 -4.21 -4.07
CA THR A 79 15.87 -2.89 -3.68
C THR A 79 14.39 -2.96 -3.33
N ARG A 80 13.62 -3.81 -4.01
CA ARG A 80 12.22 -4.08 -3.69
C ARG A 80 12.08 -4.73 -2.31
N LEU A 81 12.91 -5.72 -2.01
CA LEU A 81 12.95 -6.39 -0.71
C LEU A 81 13.33 -5.42 0.42
N LYS A 82 14.32 -4.54 0.19
CA LYS A 82 14.69 -3.49 1.15
C LYS A 82 13.54 -2.53 1.43
N LYS A 83 12.81 -2.08 0.40
CA LYS A 83 11.62 -1.22 0.58
C LYS A 83 10.51 -1.92 1.38
N SER A 84 10.26 -3.21 1.11
CA SER A 84 9.27 -3.97 1.88
C SER A 84 9.69 -4.19 3.34
N ALA A 85 10.97 -4.42 3.59
CA ALA A 85 11.50 -4.57 4.95
C ALA A 85 11.33 -3.26 5.74
N GLN A 86 11.73 -2.13 5.15
CA GLN A 86 11.55 -0.81 5.75
C GLN A 86 10.08 -0.48 6.03
N TYR A 87 9.17 -0.89 5.14
CA TYR A 87 7.74 -0.72 5.37
C TYR A 87 7.26 -1.54 6.58
N MET A 88 7.64 -2.82 6.66
CA MET A 88 7.28 -3.70 7.78
C MET A 88 7.82 -3.19 9.12
N GLU A 89 9.04 -2.65 9.15
CA GLU A 89 9.62 -2.02 10.34
C GLU A 89 8.79 -0.82 10.79
N ARG A 90 8.42 0.08 9.88
CA ARG A 90 7.58 1.24 10.20
C ARG A 90 6.20 0.84 10.75
N VAL A 91 5.60 -0.22 10.20
CA VAL A 91 4.32 -0.75 10.69
C VAL A 91 4.49 -1.28 12.12
N ARG A 92 5.54 -2.08 12.39
CA ARG A 92 5.82 -2.57 13.75
C ARG A 92 6.03 -1.43 14.75
N GLU A 93 6.77 -0.40 14.38
CA GLU A 93 6.96 0.77 15.25
C GLU A 93 5.65 1.50 15.54
N LYS A 94 4.77 1.62 14.55
CA LYS A 94 3.45 2.23 14.72
C LYS A 94 2.58 1.39 15.64
N ASP A 95 2.51 0.08 15.43
CA ASP A 95 1.73 -0.83 16.28
C ASP A 95 2.21 -0.79 17.74
N GLN A 96 3.52 -0.70 17.98
CA GLN A 96 4.06 -0.53 19.33
C GLN A 96 3.67 0.80 19.98
N LYS A 97 3.65 1.90 19.20
CA LYS A 97 3.19 3.21 19.68
C LYS A 97 1.70 3.18 20.02
N ASP A 98 0.90 2.60 19.15
CA ASP A 98 -0.56 2.48 19.33
C ASP A 98 -0.89 1.60 20.53
N ALA A 99 -0.18 0.47 20.71
CA ALA A 99 -0.31 -0.38 21.89
C ALA A 99 0.03 0.36 23.20
N LYS A 100 1.12 1.14 23.22
CA LYS A 100 1.48 1.97 24.38
C LYS A 100 0.43 3.03 24.68
N SER A 101 -0.14 3.66 23.64
CA SER A 101 -1.23 4.63 23.80
C SER A 101 -2.47 3.97 24.40
N ASN A 102 -2.87 2.81 23.87
CA ASN A 102 -4.03 2.07 24.35
C ASN A 102 -3.89 1.67 25.82
N ILE A 103 -2.72 1.19 26.25
CA ILE A 103 -2.46 0.87 27.67
C ILE A 103 -2.59 2.13 28.55
N ARG A 104 -2.07 3.27 28.09
CA ARG A 104 -2.15 4.54 28.82
C ARG A 104 -3.59 5.04 28.93
N ASP A 105 -4.40 4.86 27.90
CA ASP A 105 -5.78 5.34 27.91
C ASP A 105 -6.71 4.40 28.69
N MET A 106 -6.47 3.08 28.65
CA MET A 106 -7.15 2.12 29.53
C MET A 106 -6.87 2.37 31.01
N THR A 107 -5.63 2.75 31.37
CA THR A 107 -5.26 3.04 32.76
C THR A 107 -5.86 4.37 33.26
N LYS A 108 -5.97 5.38 32.39
CA LYS A 108 -6.72 6.61 32.70
C LYS A 108 -8.19 6.32 32.94
N ASP A 109 -8.83 5.54 32.08
CA ASP A 109 -10.25 5.21 32.24
C ASP A 109 -10.50 4.39 33.51
N SER A 110 -9.64 3.41 33.79
CA SER A 110 -9.67 2.65 35.04
C SER A 110 -9.54 3.54 36.28
N LYS A 111 -8.66 4.55 36.25
CA LYS A 111 -8.54 5.56 37.32
C LYS A 111 -9.82 6.39 37.48
N ASN A 112 -10.44 6.80 36.38
CA ASN A 112 -11.69 7.55 36.40
C ASN A 112 -12.85 6.71 36.96
N GLN A 113 -12.94 5.44 36.56
CA GLN A 113 -13.92 4.49 37.08
C GLN A 113 -13.74 4.27 38.60
N LEU A 114 -12.50 4.13 39.06
CA LEU A 114 -12.19 4.00 40.48
C LEU A 114 -12.61 5.25 41.28
N MET A 115 -12.24 6.45 40.80
CA MET A 115 -12.62 7.72 41.42
C MET A 115 -14.15 7.89 41.46
N ASN A 116 -14.86 7.56 40.38
CA ASN A 116 -16.32 7.60 40.34
C ASN A 116 -16.96 6.62 41.34
N LYS A 117 -16.38 5.42 41.51
CA LYS A 117 -16.84 4.44 42.50
C LYS A 117 -16.59 4.93 43.93
N PHE A 118 -15.42 5.51 44.21
CA PHE A 118 -15.11 6.11 45.51
C PHE A 118 -16.03 7.29 45.83
N SER A 119 -16.29 8.19 44.88
CA SER A 119 -17.23 9.31 45.07
C SER A 119 -18.66 8.83 45.33
N ARG A 120 -19.10 7.74 44.68
CA ARG A 120 -20.41 7.10 44.92
C ARG A 120 -20.50 6.45 46.31
N LEU A 121 -19.45 5.77 46.75
CA LEU A 121 -19.40 5.11 48.07
C LEU A 121 -19.23 6.12 49.21
N GLY A 122 -18.43 7.16 49.01
CA GLY A 122 -18.20 8.25 49.96
C GLY A 122 -19.35 9.26 50.07
N GLY A 123 -20.47 9.03 49.37
CA GLY A 123 -21.67 9.85 49.52
C GLY A 123 -21.63 11.23 48.85
N GLY A 124 -20.63 11.52 48.01
CA GLY A 124 -20.41 12.81 47.33
C GLY A 124 -21.41 13.17 46.22
N GLY A 125 -22.66 12.74 46.36
CA GLY A 125 -23.74 12.96 45.39
C GLY A 125 -25.10 12.43 45.81
N LYS A 126 -25.24 11.89 47.03
CA LYS A 126 -26.56 11.63 47.60
C LYS A 126 -27.11 12.96 48.10
N GLY A 127 -27.79 13.68 47.20
CA GLY A 127 -28.77 14.68 47.60
C GLY A 127 -29.66 14.10 48.70
N ASN A 128 -30.00 14.93 49.68
CA ASN A 128 -30.88 14.59 50.79
C ASN A 128 -32.00 13.64 50.32
N SER A 129 -32.11 12.47 50.95
CA SER A 129 -33.18 11.49 50.74
C SER A 129 -34.52 12.20 50.48
N THR A 130 -35.20 11.83 49.40
CA THR A 130 -36.52 12.36 48.99
C THR A 130 -37.61 12.13 50.05
N PHE A 131 -37.36 11.27 51.04
CA PHE A 131 -38.22 11.12 52.20
C PHE A 131 -37.98 12.24 53.20
N ARG A 132 -39.05 12.98 53.57
CA ARG A 132 -39.04 13.92 54.70
C ARG A 132 -38.49 13.20 55.92
N ARG A 133 -37.40 13.71 56.50
CA ARG A 133 -36.90 13.26 57.80
C ARG A 133 -37.99 13.50 58.84
N ILE A 134 -38.67 12.45 59.27
CA ILE A 134 -39.55 12.50 60.43
C ILE A 134 -38.63 12.72 61.64
N LYS A 135 -38.74 13.89 62.28
CA LYS A 135 -38.04 14.12 63.55
C LYS A 135 -38.61 13.11 64.56
N PRO A 136 -37.77 12.34 65.28
CA PRO A 136 -38.27 11.44 66.31
C PRO A 136 -39.04 12.26 67.35
N LYS A 137 -40.27 11.84 67.68
CA LYS A 137 -41.08 12.50 68.72
C LYS A 137 -40.33 12.39 70.04
N LEU A 138 -40.12 13.52 70.72
CA LEU A 138 -39.61 13.51 72.09
C LEU A 138 -40.62 12.78 72.97
N LYS A 139 -40.14 11.84 73.79
CA LYS A 139 -40.96 11.08 74.74
C LYS A 139 -41.66 12.07 75.67
N GLY A 140 -42.99 12.19 75.60
CA GLY A 140 -43.79 12.89 76.61
C GLY A 140 -44.80 13.95 76.14
N THR A 141 -44.89 14.30 74.85
CA THR A 141 -45.91 15.26 74.38
C THR A 141 -46.99 14.58 73.54
N VAL A 142 -48.20 14.53 74.11
CA VAL A 142 -49.47 14.19 73.45
C VAL A 142 -50.13 15.50 73.03
N TYR A 143 -50.26 15.75 71.73
CA TYR A 143 -51.39 16.41 71.08
C TYR A 143 -51.43 15.94 69.62
#